data_AF-A0A3C1BH01-F1
#
_entry.id   AF-A0A3C1BH01-F1
#
_cell.length_a   1.000
_cell.length_b   1.000
_cell.length_c   1.000
_cell.angle_alpha   90.00
_cell.angle_beta   90.00
_cell.angle_gamma   90.00
#
_symmetry.space_group_name_H-M   'P 1'
#
loop_
_entity.id
_entity.type
_entity.pdbx_description
1 polymer ?
#
loop_
_entity_poly.entity_id
_entity_poly.type
_entity_poly.pdbx_seq_one_letter_code
_entity_poly.pdbx_strand_id
1 'polypeptide(L)' 'VLNQYTIAEMIALHRQRFEWTHDELLIRNNFTDFATADYDLDPICLKNKEWEFIKEDIEEASKIG' A
#
# COMPACT_ATOMS: atom_id res chain seq x y z
N VAL A 1 7.37 8.46 -3.43
CA VAL A 1 6.98 8.41 -2.01
C VAL A 1 5.53 8.89 -1.79
N LEU A 2 4.81 8.18 -0.91
CA LEU A 2 3.47 8.54 -0.42
C LEU A 2 3.60 9.69 0.59
N ASN A 3 3.09 10.87 0.27
CA ASN A 3 3.44 12.11 0.99
C ASN A 3 2.34 12.62 1.95
N GLN A 4 1.15 12.01 1.95
CA GLN A 4 0.01 12.52 2.72
C GLN A 4 -0.28 11.70 3.97
N TYR A 5 -0.22 10.37 3.87
CA TYR A 5 -0.37 9.44 4.98
C TYR A 5 0.74 8.39 4.90
N THR A 6 1.37 8.12 6.03
CA THR A 6 2.26 6.96 6.21
C THR A 6 1.44 5.67 6.18
N ILE A 7 2.09 4.53 5.93
CA ILE A 7 1.43 3.22 5.98
C ILE A 7 0.85 2.95 7.38
N ALA A 8 1.57 3.34 8.44
CA ALA A 8 1.07 3.24 9.81
C ALA A 8 -0.22 4.04 10.04
N GLU A 9 -0.30 5.27 9.53
CA GLU A 9 -1.52 6.09 9.62
C GLU A 9 -2.69 5.48 8.83
N MET A 10 -2.42 4.94 7.64
CA MET A 10 -3.44 4.24 6.85
C MET A 10 -3.99 3.02 7.58
N ILE A 11 -3.13 2.22 8.21
CA ILE A 11 -3.50 1.05 9.03
C ILE A 11 -4.33 1.50 10.25
N ALA A 12 -3.91 2.56 10.94
CA ALA A 12 -4.64 3.09 12.09
C ALA A 12 -6.05 3.58 11.72
N LEU A 13 -6.19 4.25 10.56
CA LEU A 13 -7.50 4.65 10.01
C LEU A 13 -8.35 3.43 9.64
N HIS A 14 -7.75 2.41 9.04
CA HIS A 14 -8.46 1.16 8.75
C HIS A 14 -8.99 0.50 10.03
N ARG A 15 -8.20 0.47 11.11
CA ARG A 15 -8.63 -0.08 12.41
C ARG A 15 -9.86 0.65 12.96
N GLN A 16 -9.91 1.98 12.86
CA GLN A 16 -11.05 2.77 13.34
C GLN A 16 -12.35 2.44 12.59
N ARG A 17 -12.26 2.10 11.30
CA ARG A 17 -13.43 1.76 10.48
C ARG A 17 -13.85 0.29 10.60
N PHE A 18 -12.91 -0.61 10.85
CA PHE A 18 -13.10 -2.06 10.80
C PHE A 18 -12.64 -2.73 12.09
N GLU A 19 -13.25 -2.34 13.22
CA GLU A 19 -12.82 -2.75 14.56
C GLU A 19 -12.72 -4.27 14.77
N TRP A 20 -13.58 -5.05 14.10
CA TRP A 20 -13.69 -6.50 14.29
C TRP A 20 -12.94 -7.35 13.26
N THR A 21 -12.67 -6.80 12.08
CA THR A 21 -12.09 -7.53 10.94
C THR A 21 -10.70 -7.02 10.55
N HIS A 22 -10.15 -6.09 11.34
CA HIS A 22 -8.83 -5.54 11.10
C HIS A 22 -7.73 -6.54 11.47
N ASP A 23 -6.93 -6.90 10.49
CA ASP A 23 -5.70 -7.68 10.65
C ASP A 23 -4.52 -6.85 10.13
N GLU A 24 -3.77 -6.25 11.05
CA GLU A 24 -2.63 -5.40 10.72
C GLU A 24 -1.53 -6.17 9.98
N LEU A 25 -1.28 -7.42 10.35
CA LEU A 25 -0.18 -8.20 9.78
C LEU A 25 -0.50 -8.59 8.34
N LEU A 26 -1.74 -9.02 8.09
CA LEU A 26 -2.23 -9.27 6.74
C LEU A 26 -2.17 -8.01 5.87
N ILE A 27 -2.63 -6.87 6.39
CA ILE A 27 -2.63 -5.61 5.65
C ILE A 27 -1.20 -5.19 5.29
N ARG A 28 -0.25 -5.30 6.22
CA ARG A 28 1.17 -4.98 5.97
C ARG A 28 1.78 -5.86 4.89
N ASN A 29 1.53 -7.17 4.94
CA ASN A 29 2.03 -8.09 3.92
C ASN A 29 1.48 -7.73 2.52
N ASN A 30 0.20 -7.36 2.44
CA ASN A 30 -0.46 -7.00 1.18
C ASN A 30 0.02 -5.67 0.58
N PHE A 31 0.72 -4.81 1.33
CA PHE A 31 1.33 -3.60 0.76
C PHE A 31 2.56 -3.92 -0.11
N THR A 32 3.22 -5.05 0.12
CA THR A 32 4.42 -5.46 -0.63
C THR A 32 4.20 -6.70 -1.50
N ASP A 33 3.06 -7.38 -1.34
CA ASP A 33 2.70 -8.51 -2.18
C ASP A 33 1.88 -8.05 -3.40
N PHE A 34 2.58 -7.89 -4.53
CA PHE A 34 1.97 -7.52 -5.81
C PHE A 34 1.59 -8.72 -6.67
N ALA A 35 1.75 -9.96 -6.18
CA ALA A 35 1.59 -11.16 -7.01
C ALA A 35 0.20 -11.27 -7.65
N THR A 36 -0.84 -10.74 -7.00
CA THR A 36 -2.19 -10.67 -7.61
C THR A 36 -2.30 -9.51 -8.60
N ALA A 37 -1.79 -8.32 -8.23
CA ALA A 37 -1.88 -7.11 -9.03
C ALA A 37 -1.08 -7.17 -10.33
N ASP A 38 -0.02 -7.98 -10.39
CA ASP A 38 0.80 -8.19 -11.60
C ASP A 38 0.06 -8.92 -12.73
N TYR A 39 -1.06 -9.57 -12.41
CA TYR A 39 -1.95 -10.15 -13.41
C TYR A 39 -3.11 -9.23 -13.81
N ASP A 40 -3.26 -8.09 -13.13
CA ASP A 40 -4.26 -7.07 -13.43
C ASP A 40 -3.71 -6.00 -14.39
N LEU A 41 -4.57 -5.07 -14.79
CA LEU A 41 -4.18 -3.95 -15.63
C LEU A 41 -3.37 -2.91 -14.84
N ASP A 42 -2.26 -2.44 -15.43
CA ASP A 42 -1.45 -1.38 -14.84
C ASP A 42 -2.27 -0.09 -14.62
N PRO A 43 -2.12 0.55 -13.45
CA PRO A 43 -2.88 1.75 -13.13
C PRO A 43 -2.39 2.96 -13.94
N ILE A 44 -3.33 3.81 -14.39
CA ILE A 44 -3.00 5.14 -14.91
C ILE A 44 -2.57 6.04 -13.75
N CYS A 45 -1.27 6.20 -13.57
CA CYS A 45 -0.73 7.01 -12.48
C CYS A 45 -0.83 8.51 -12.78
N LEU A 46 -1.49 9.27 -11.90
CA LEU A 46 -1.58 10.74 -12.00
C LEU A 46 -0.22 11.47 -11.89
N LYS A 47 0.82 10.76 -11.43
CA LYS A 47 2.20 11.25 -11.38
C LYS A 47 3.03 10.80 -12.59
N ASN A 48 2.41 10.21 -13.62
CA ASN A 48 3.05 9.63 -14.80
C ASN A 48 4.18 8.64 -14.45
N LYS A 49 3.94 7.78 -13.45
CA LYS A 49 4.84 6.69 -13.11
C LYS A 49 4.36 5.39 -13.74
N GLU A 50 5.30 4.59 -14.22
CA GLU A 50 5.07 3.19 -14.59
C GLU A 50 4.82 2.34 -13.35
N TRP A 51 4.15 1.19 -13.52
CA TRP A 51 3.75 0.29 -12.44
C TRP A 51 4.91 -0.11 -11.52
N GLU A 52 6.07 -0.47 -12.09
CA GLU A 52 7.27 -0.84 -11.32
C GLU A 52 7.74 0.27 -10.35
N PHE A 53 7.73 1.54 -10.78
CA PHE A 53 8.13 2.66 -9.91
C PHE A 53 7.07 2.97 -8.83
N ILE A 54 5.83 2.53 -9.02
CA ILE A 54 4.78 2.64 -8.01
C ILE A 54 5.00 1.58 -6.93
N LYS A 55 5.36 0.35 -7.32
CA LYS A 55 5.73 -0.71 -6.36
C LYS A 55 6.89 -0.29 -5.50
N GLU A 56 7.98 0.20 -6.11
CA GLU A 56 9.17 0.69 -5.39
C GLU A 56 8.81 1.77 -4.35
N ASP A 57 7.95 2.73 -4.72
CA ASP A 57 7.45 3.78 -3.84
C ASP A 57 6.70 3.22 -2.63
N ILE A 58 5.90 2.16 -2.81
CA ILE A 58 5.11 1.52 -1.75
C ILE A 58 6.04 0.68 -0.86
N GLU A 59 6.97 -0.08 -1.43
CA GLU A 59 7.97 -0.84 -0.68
C GLU A 59 8.85 0.07 0.19
N GLU A 60 9.30 1.20 -0.36
CA GLU A 60 10.06 2.20 0.38
C GLU A 60 9.23 2.75 1.55
N ALA A 61 7.97 3.13 1.28
CA ALA A 61 7.06 3.61 2.31
C ALA A 61 6.74 2.55 3.39
N SER A 62 6.80 1.27 3.05
CA SER A 62 6.58 0.16 3.99
C SER A 62 7.77 -0.15 4.87
N LYS A 63 8.98 0.25 4.47
CA LYS A 63 10.22 0.07 5.26
C LYS A 63 10.39 1.16 6.33
N ILE A 64 9.75 2.32 6.14
CA ILE A 64 9.75 3.43 7.10
C ILE A 64 8.64 3.16 8.13
N GLY A 65 8.97 2.35 9.14
CA GLY A 65 8.15 2.11 10.33
C GLY A 65 8.64 2.90 11.53
#